data_AF-X0UX02-F1
#
_entry.id   AF-X0UX02-F1
#
_cell.length_a   1.000
_cell.length_b   1.000
_cell.length_c   1.000
_cell.angle_alpha   90.00
_cell.angle_beta   90.00
_cell.angle_gamma   90.00
#
_symmetry.space_group_name_H-M   'P 1'
#
loop_
_entity.id
_entity.type
_entity.pdbx_description
1 polymer ?
#
loop_
_entity_poly.entity_id
_entity_poly.type
_entity_poly.pdbx_seq_one_letter_code
_entity_poly.pdbx_strand_id
1 'polypeptide(L)'
;VIQALLGCDKAYAVTEPTPLGAHDLSLILQLLEKIKVPAEIVLNKADVGKRELIEKIGKKFKTDISIEIPYSEELVKAYCEKDLESMVDLI
;
A
#
# COMPACT_ATOMS: atom_id res chain seq x y z
N VAL A 1 6.15 9.35 12.12
CA VAL A 1 6.20 8.95 10.70
C VAL A 1 7.33 9.65 9.95
N ILE A 2 7.39 10.99 9.90
CA ILE A 2 8.39 11.75 9.09
C ILE A 2 9.84 11.31 9.31
N GLN A 3 10.30 11.19 10.56
CA GLN A 3 11.70 10.81 10.85
C GLN A 3 12.10 9.44 10.27
N ALA A 4 11.16 8.51 10.16
CA ALA A 4 11.40 7.20 9.57
C ALA A 4 11.47 7.24 8.04
N LEU A 5 10.91 8.28 7.42
CA LEU A 5 10.93 8.48 5.97
C LEU A 5 12.17 9.27 5.50
N LEU A 6 12.77 10.06 6.38
CA LEU A 6 13.95 10.84 6.04
C LEU A 6 15.16 9.91 5.78
N GLY A 7 15.75 10.05 4.59
CA GLY A 7 16.92 9.28 4.19
C GLY A 7 16.60 7.88 3.64
N CYS A 8 15.33 7.51 3.48
CA CYS A 8 14.99 6.28 2.74
C CYS A 8 15.12 6.50 1.23
N ASP A 9 15.59 5.48 0.51
CA ASP A 9 15.71 5.53 -0.95
C ASP A 9 14.34 5.47 -1.63
N LYS A 10 13.36 4.83 -0.97
CA LYS A 10 12.01 4.61 -1.47
C LYS A 10 11.05 4.27 -0.34
N ALA A 11 9.79 4.68 -0.49
CA ALA A 11 8.69 4.30 0.39
C ALA A 11 7.64 3.46 -0.34
N TYR A 12 7.22 2.36 0.28
CA TYR A 12 6.06 1.58 -0.15
C TYR A 12 4.82 2.05 0.61
N ALA A 13 3.90 2.71 -0.07
CA ALA A 13 2.65 3.20 0.49
C ALA A 13 1.58 2.10 0.39
N VAL A 14 1.44 1.32 1.46
CA VAL A 14 0.42 0.27 1.57
C VAL A 14 -0.94 0.91 1.84
N THR A 15 -1.96 0.50 1.08
CA THR A 15 -3.34 1.00 1.24
C THR A 15 -4.35 -0.07 0.89
N GLU A 16 -5.61 0.12 1.30
CA GLU A 16 -6.74 -0.72 0.89
C GLU A 16 -7.70 0.13 0.03
N PRO A 17 -8.44 -0.47 -0.93
CA PRO A 17 -9.36 0.25 -1.81
C PRO A 17 -10.65 0.72 -1.12
N THR A 18 -10.52 1.27 0.09
CA THR A 18 -11.60 1.82 0.91
C THR A 18 -11.53 3.35 0.92
N PRO A 19 -12.64 4.07 1.24
CA PRO A 19 -12.60 5.54 1.34
C PRO A 19 -11.57 6.07 2.34
N LEU A 20 -11.38 5.38 3.47
CA LEU A 20 -10.38 5.74 4.47
C LEU A 20 -8.96 5.49 3.95
N GLY A 21 -8.71 4.31 3.37
CA GLY A 21 -7.41 3.99 2.77
C GLY A 21 -7.01 4.96 1.66
N ALA A 22 -7.98 5.38 0.84
CA ALA A 22 -7.79 6.40 -0.19
C ALA A 22 -7.45 7.78 0.40
N HIS A 23 -8.13 8.19 1.48
CA HIS A 23 -7.82 9.44 2.16
C HIS A 23 -6.39 9.45 2.71
N ASP A 24 -6.03 8.41 3.46
CA ASP A 24 -4.72 8.28 4.09
C ASP A 24 -3.60 8.17 3.05
N LEU A 25 -3.84 7.43 1.96
CA LEU A 25 -2.90 7.36 0.84
C LEU A 25 -2.65 8.74 0.22
N SER A 26 -3.70 9.54 0.00
CA SER A 26 -3.50 10.88 -0.56
C SER A 26 -2.66 11.76 0.37
N LEU A 27 -2.81 11.63 1.70
CA LEU A 27 -2.01 12.38 2.66
C LEU A 27 -0.55 11.91 2.67
N ILE A 28 -0.31 10.58 2.64
CA ILE A 28 1.05 10.04 2.65
C ILE A 28 1.82 10.37 1.38
N LEU A 29 1.18 10.27 0.20
CA LEU A 29 1.82 10.62 -1.08
C LEU A 29 2.12 12.12 -1.16
N GLN A 30 1.23 12.97 -0.64
CA GLN A 30 1.49 14.40 -0.54
C GLN A 30 2.69 14.72 0.37
N LEU A 31 2.84 14.00 1.48
CA LEU A 31 4.00 14.14 2.34
C LEU A 31 5.28 13.68 1.63
N LEU A 32 5.27 12.51 1.00
CA LEU A 32 6.40 11.93 0.28
C LEU A 32 6.89 12.83 -0.86
N GLU A 33 5.96 13.44 -1.62
CA GLU A 33 6.26 14.44 -2.64
C GLU A 33 6.99 15.67 -2.05
N LYS A 34 6.53 16.19 -0.91
CA LYS A 34 7.15 17.35 -0.24
C LYS A 34 8.57 17.08 0.23
N ILE A 35 8.83 15.87 0.75
CA ILE A 35 10.16 15.47 1.23
C ILE A 35 11.02 14.82 0.14
N LYS A 36 10.53 14.75 -1.10
CA LYS A 36 11.21 14.21 -2.29
C LYS A 36 11.67 12.76 -2.12
N VAL A 37 10.85 11.94 -1.46
CA VAL A 37 11.08 10.51 -1.34
C VAL A 37 10.29 9.78 -2.44
N PRO A 38 10.96 8.98 -3.30
CA PRO A 38 10.28 8.14 -4.28
C PRO A 38 9.29 7.18 -3.61
N ALA A 39 8.13 6.99 -4.23
CA ALA A 39 7.08 6.14 -3.67
C ALA A 39 6.57 5.13 -4.70
N GLU A 40 6.07 4.00 -4.20
CA GLU A 40 5.24 3.06 -4.94
C GLU A 40 4.03 2.66 -4.09
N ILE A 41 2.90 2.41 -4.74
CA ILE A 41 1.69 1.97 -4.04
C ILE A 41 1.71 0.43 -3.97
N VAL A 42 1.37 -0.09 -2.79
CA VAL A 42 1.05 -1.50 -2.57
C VAL A 42 -0.44 -1.57 -2.23
N LEU A 43 -1.23 -2.19 -3.10
CA LEU A 43 -2.67 -2.31 -2.92
C LEU A 43 -3.00 -3.59 -2.15
N ASN A 44 -3.23 -3.46 -0.86
CA ASN A 44 -3.68 -4.53 0.02
C ASN A 44 -5.20 -4.77 -0.09
N LYS A 45 -5.63 -6.02 0.10
CA LYS A 45 -7.03 -6.46 -0.06
C LYS A 45 -7.65 -5.91 -1.34
N ALA A 46 -6.93 -6.07 -2.45
CA ALA A 46 -7.20 -5.37 -3.71
C ALA A 46 -8.61 -5.61 -4.28
N ASP A 47 -9.28 -6.68 -3.87
CA ASP A 47 -10.57 -7.18 -4.34
C ASP A 47 -11.77 -6.81 -3.43
N VAL A 48 -11.55 -6.21 -2.25
CA VAL A 48 -12.61 -5.97 -1.24
C VAL A 48 -13.30 -4.60 -1.42
N GLY A 49 -12.81 -3.73 -2.29
CA GLY A 49 -13.26 -2.34 -2.39
C GLY A 49 -13.24 -1.73 -3.79
N LYS A 50 -13.20 -0.40 -3.86
CA LYS A 50 -13.23 0.37 -5.10
C LYS A 50 -11.83 0.77 -5.52
N ARG A 51 -11.19 -0.09 -6.32
CA ARG A 51 -9.84 0.11 -6.86
C ARG A 51 -9.66 1.46 -7.55
N GLU A 52 -10.69 1.96 -8.21
CA GLU A 52 -10.66 3.22 -8.97
C GLU A 52 -10.35 4.43 -8.08
N LEU A 53 -10.63 4.35 -6.78
CA LEU A 53 -10.24 5.39 -5.82
C LEU A 53 -8.72 5.52 -5.75
N ILE A 54 -8.03 4.38 -5.66
CA ILE A 54 -6.58 4.31 -5.52
C ILE A 54 -5.91 4.67 -6.84
N GLU A 55 -6.43 4.19 -7.97
CA GLU A 55 -5.91 4.54 -9.29
C GLU A 55 -5.98 6.05 -9.58
N LYS A 56 -7.07 6.72 -9.17
CA LYS A 56 -7.20 8.18 -9.30
C LYS A 56 -6.14 8.92 -8.48
N ILE A 57 -5.84 8.42 -7.28
CA ILE A 57 -4.81 9.00 -6.41
C ILE A 57 -3.42 8.74 -7.01
N GLY A 58 -3.13 7.51 -7.44
CA GLY A 58 -1.86 7.17 -8.11
C GLY A 58 -1.61 8.05 -9.33
N LYS A 59 -2.62 8.24 -10.19
CA LYS A 59 -2.54 9.18 -11.33
C LYS A 59 -2.25 10.62 -10.91
N LYS A 60 -2.91 11.11 -9.84
CA LYS A 60 -2.72 12.47 -9.32
C LYS A 60 -1.27 12.72 -8.87
N PHE A 61 -0.66 11.74 -8.20
CA PHE A 61 0.71 11.85 -7.66
C PHE A 61 1.78 11.22 -8.56
N LYS A 62 1.41 10.74 -9.76
CA LYS A 62 2.30 10.01 -10.68
C LYS A 62 3.03 8.85 -9.98
N THR A 63 2.28 8.10 -9.18
CA THR A 63 2.77 6.96 -8.41
C THR A 63 2.01 5.71 -8.82
N ASP A 64 2.73 4.69 -9.28
CA ASP A 64 2.14 3.46 -9.80
C ASP A 64 1.79 2.49 -8.68
N ILE A 65 0.76 1.67 -8.93
CA ILE A 65 0.48 0.47 -8.13
C ILE A 65 1.45 -0.61 -8.62
N SER A 66 2.41 -0.94 -7.77
CA SER A 66 3.51 -1.87 -8.10
C SER A 66 3.21 -3.30 -7.69
N ILE A 67 2.44 -3.47 -6.62
CA ILE A 67 2.13 -4.76 -5.99
C ILE A 67 0.66 -4.74 -5.60
N GLU A 68 -0.02 -5.86 -5.82
CA GLU A 68 -1.40 -6.08 -5.41
C GLU A 68 -1.49 -7.36 -4.61
N ILE A 69 -2.16 -7.29 -3.47
CA ILE A 69 -2.36 -8.42 -2.56
C ILE A 69 -3.87 -8.60 -2.42
N PRO A 70 -4.47 -9.68 -2.98
CA PRO A 70 -5.88 -9.98 -2.79
C PRO A 70 -6.15 -10.36 -1.32
N TYR A 71 -7.40 -10.24 -0.90
CA TYR A 71 -7.80 -10.75 0.40
C TYR A 71 -7.71 -12.28 0.44
N SER A 72 -7.10 -12.82 1.50
CA SER A 72 -6.96 -14.25 1.70
C SER A 72 -7.19 -14.61 3.16
N GLU A 73 -8.18 -15.47 3.42
CA GLU A 73 -8.41 -16.03 4.75
C GLU A 73 -7.24 -16.92 5.19
N GLU A 74 -6.59 -17.61 4.25
CA GLU A 74 -5.42 -18.43 4.51
C GLU A 74 -4.25 -17.58 5.00
N LEU A 75 -4.02 -16.41 4.39
CA LEU A 75 -2.99 -15.46 4.82
C LEU A 75 -3.28 -14.94 6.23
N VAL A 76 -4.55 -14.60 6.53
CA VAL A 76 -4.96 -14.15 7.86
C VAL A 76 -4.75 -15.26 8.89
N LYS A 77 -5.10 -16.50 8.55
CA LYS A 77 -4.90 -17.67 9.42
C LYS A 77 -3.42 -17.92 9.68
N ALA A 78 -2.59 -17.94 8.64
CA ALA A 78 -1.15 -18.08 8.74
C ALA A 78 -0.52 -16.99 9.63
N TYR A 79 -0.97 -15.73 9.49
CA TYR A 79 -0.55 -14.65 10.38
C TYR A 79 -0.89 -14.94 11.86
N CYS A 80 -2.12 -15.39 12.14
CA CYS A 80 -2.57 -15.72 13.49
C CYS A 80 -1.83 -16.92 14.09
N GLU A 81 -1.50 -17.91 13.25
CA GLU A 81 -0.80 -19.14 13.64
C GLU A 81 0.73 -18.99 13.68
N LYS A 82 1.26 -17.81 13.29
CA LYS A 82 2.70 -17.50 13.15
C LYS A 82 3.38 -18.36 12.08
N ASP A 83 2.65 -18.71 11.04
CA ASP A 83 3.09 -19.55 9.91
C ASP A 83 3.08 -18.76 8.59
N LEU A 84 3.45 -17.46 8.63
CA LEU A 84 3.54 -16.64 7.42
C LEU A 84 4.58 -17.17 6.42
N GLU A 85 5.56 -17.95 6.89
CA GLU A 85 6.58 -18.57 6.04
C GLU A 85 5.95 -19.52 5.01
N SER A 86 4.81 -20.14 5.31
CA SER A 86 4.08 -20.97 4.37
C SER A 86 3.43 -20.18 3.23
N MET A 87 3.43 -18.84 3.30
CA MET A 87 2.74 -17.92 2.40
C MET A 87 3.70 -17.04 1.59
N VAL A 88 4.99 -17.36 1.54
CA VAL A 88 6.01 -16.52 0.88
C VAL A 88 5.83 -16.46 -0.64
N ASP A 89 5.26 -17.51 -1.25
CA ASP A 89 5.06 -17.61 -2.71
C ASP A 89 3.73 -16.98 -3.21
N LEU A 90 3.11 -16.10 -2.41
CA LEU A 90 1.80 -15.50 -2.73
C LEU A 90 1.86 -14.35 -3.75
N ILE A 91 3.05 -13.82 -4.04
CA ILE A 91 3.32 -12.63 -4.89
C ILE A 91 4.50 -12.96 -5.81
#